data_AF-A0A2V8CLA2-F1
#
_entry.id   AF-A0A2V8CLA2-F1
#
_cell.length_a   1.000
_cell.length_b   1.000
_cell.length_c   1.000
_cell.angle_alpha   90.00
_cell.angle_beta   90.00
_cell.angle_gamma   90.00
#
_symmetry.space_group_name_H-M   'P 1'
#
loop_
_entity.id
_entity.type
_entity.pdbx_description
1 polymer ?
#
loop_
_entity_poly.entity_id
_entity_poly.type
_entity_poly.pdbx_seq_one_letter_code
_entity_poly.pdbx_strand_id
1 'polypeptide(L)'
;MPRLPVGQHEVRNWPVLDLGVQPAVPLETWKLEVGGLVDNPFTLNWEQFLALPQAEDVSDFHCVTTWSRYDNHWRGVRFRTVAELAIPREDAKFVLCTGYDFMPGTHIPYTVNVPLARAVDTDVLLVHTWEGEPLPRQHGGPCRMITPKLYAWKGAKWIRKIDFLAKDKKGFWEVRGYSNSAEPWFNDRYAT
;
A
#
# COMPACT_ATOMS: atom_id res chain seq x y z
N MET A 1 -18.64 -3.87 -13.46
CA MET A 1 -18.39 -4.94 -12.46
C MET A 1 -19.29 -4.67 -11.26
N PRO A 2 -19.80 -5.70 -10.55
CA PRO A 2 -20.59 -5.48 -9.34
C PRO A 2 -19.76 -4.74 -8.28
N ARG A 3 -20.39 -3.95 -7.41
CA ARG A 3 -19.66 -3.23 -6.35
C ARG A 3 -18.98 -4.20 -5.37
N LEU A 4 -19.72 -5.21 -4.91
CA LEU A 4 -19.19 -6.31 -4.09
C LEU A 4 -18.46 -7.32 -4.98
N PRO A 5 -17.17 -7.59 -4.78
CA PRO A 5 -16.47 -8.62 -5.55
C PRO A 5 -16.97 -10.03 -5.23
N VAL A 6 -16.70 -10.98 -6.12
CA VAL A 6 -17.14 -12.37 -5.96
C VAL A 6 -16.54 -12.99 -4.69
N GLY A 7 -17.37 -13.69 -3.91
CA GLY A 7 -16.93 -14.37 -2.68
C GLY A 7 -16.59 -13.43 -1.53
N GLN A 8 -17.12 -12.21 -1.55
CA GLN A 8 -16.97 -11.21 -0.49
C GLN A 8 -18.30 -10.99 0.26
N HIS A 9 -18.21 -10.55 1.51
CA HIS A 9 -19.33 -10.00 2.28
C HIS A 9 -18.97 -8.60 2.80
N GLU A 10 -19.97 -7.74 2.95
CA GLU A 10 -19.77 -6.39 3.49
C GLU A 10 -19.55 -6.42 5.01
N VAL A 11 -18.62 -5.60 5.50
CA VAL A 11 -18.41 -5.33 6.92
C VAL A 11 -18.48 -3.84 7.21
N ARG A 12 -18.94 -3.48 8.41
CA ARG A 12 -19.03 -2.09 8.88
C ARG A 12 -17.85 -1.70 9.79
N ASN A 13 -17.26 -2.66 10.48
CA ASN A 13 -16.00 -2.46 11.18
C ASN A 13 -14.82 -2.47 10.19
N TRP A 14 -13.63 -2.08 10.65
CA TRP A 14 -12.39 -2.29 9.89
C TRP A 14 -11.59 -3.42 10.56
N PRO A 15 -11.68 -4.67 10.08
CA PRO A 15 -10.92 -5.77 10.66
C PRO A 15 -9.40 -5.55 10.58
N VAL A 16 -8.69 -5.95 11.62
CA VAL A 16 -7.23 -5.86 11.70
C VAL A 16 -6.61 -7.18 11.26
N LEU A 17 -5.79 -7.13 10.22
CA LEU A 17 -4.95 -8.23 9.78
C LEU A 17 -3.52 -7.70 9.56
N ASP A 18 -2.55 -8.31 10.21
CA ASP A 18 -1.12 -7.99 10.10
C ASP A 18 -0.29 -9.24 10.44
N LEU A 19 1.04 -9.13 10.37
CA LEU A 19 1.96 -10.22 10.67
C LEU A 19 2.08 -10.54 12.17
N GLY A 20 1.38 -9.80 13.04
CA GLY A 20 1.43 -9.91 14.51
C GLY A 20 2.28 -8.83 15.18
N VAL A 21 3.19 -8.18 14.44
CA VAL A 21 3.99 -7.04 14.93
C VAL A 21 3.42 -5.76 14.34
N GLN A 22 2.97 -4.87 15.22
CA GLN A 22 2.53 -3.53 14.87
C GLN A 22 3.62 -2.54 15.31
N PRO A 23 4.55 -2.10 14.45
CA PRO A 23 5.62 -1.21 14.89
C PRO A 23 5.06 0.11 15.46
N ALA A 24 5.73 0.65 16.47
CA ALA A 24 5.55 2.05 16.83
C ALA A 24 6.50 2.86 15.96
N VAL A 25 5.97 3.75 15.12
CA VAL A 25 6.77 4.56 14.21
C VAL A 25 6.57 6.03 14.59
N PRO A 26 7.46 6.60 15.44
CA PRO A 26 7.39 8.00 15.83
C PRO A 26 7.56 8.93 14.61
N LEU A 27 6.81 10.02 14.57
CA LEU A 27 6.82 10.94 13.42
C LEU A 27 8.17 11.62 13.22
N GLU A 28 8.93 11.80 14.30
CA GLU A 28 10.25 12.43 14.33
C GLU A 28 11.32 11.56 13.66
N THR A 29 11.09 10.24 13.62
CA THR A 29 12.01 9.26 13.02
C THR A 29 11.44 8.59 11.77
N TRP A 30 10.18 8.87 11.45
CA TRP A 30 9.55 8.39 10.23
C TRP A 30 10.27 8.91 8.99
N LYS A 31 10.52 8.01 8.05
CA LYS A 31 11.12 8.30 6.76
C LYS A 31 10.46 7.47 5.67
N LEU A 32 10.24 8.10 4.52
CA LEU A 32 9.90 7.42 3.28
C LEU A 32 11.06 7.56 2.30
N GLU A 33 11.77 6.46 2.07
CA GLU A 33 12.83 6.35 1.08
C GLU A 33 12.23 5.98 -0.29
N VAL A 34 12.56 6.73 -1.33
CA VAL A 34 12.10 6.48 -2.70
C VAL A 34 13.32 6.36 -3.61
N GLY A 35 13.45 5.22 -4.29
CA GLY A 35 14.65 4.90 -5.07
C GLY A 35 14.43 3.79 -6.10
N GLY A 36 15.54 3.12 -6.46
CA GLY A 36 15.55 2.13 -7.54
C GLY A 36 15.79 2.78 -8.90
N LEU A 37 14.99 2.38 -9.91
CA LEU A 37 15.07 2.88 -11.28
C LEU A 37 14.35 4.22 -11.45
N VAL A 38 14.94 5.24 -10.85
CA VAL A 38 14.45 6.62 -10.85
C VAL A 38 15.62 7.58 -11.12
N ASP A 39 15.33 8.72 -11.73
CA ASP A 39 16.35 9.75 -12.00
C ASP A 39 16.49 10.75 -10.84
N ASN A 40 15.49 10.84 -9.96
CA ASN A 40 15.53 11.67 -8.76
C ASN A 40 15.19 10.85 -7.50
N PRO A 41 16.14 10.07 -6.93
CA PRO A 41 15.92 9.38 -5.66
C PRO A 41 15.89 10.38 -4.50
N PHE A 42 15.01 10.17 -3.52
CA PHE A 42 14.87 11.06 -2.38
C PHE A 42 14.43 10.34 -1.12
N THR A 43 14.47 11.05 0.01
CA THR A 43 13.90 10.61 1.29
C THR A 43 13.10 11.74 1.89
N LEU A 44 11.86 11.46 2.28
CA LEU A 44 11.00 12.42 2.97
C LEU A 44 10.96 12.11 4.46
N ASN A 45 11.10 13.14 5.29
CA ASN A 45 10.62 13.09 6.67
C ASN A 45 9.11 13.37 6.73
N TRP A 46 8.52 13.29 7.92
CA TRP A 46 7.06 13.46 8.09
C TRP A 46 6.54 14.81 7.63
N GLU A 47 7.23 15.90 8.00
CA GLU A 47 6.85 17.27 7.62
C GLU A 47 6.87 17.46 6.10
N GLN A 48 7.94 16.98 5.43
CA GLN A 48 8.08 17.05 3.98
C GLN A 48 7.00 16.23 3.27
N PHE A 49 6.63 15.06 3.82
CA PHE A 49 5.54 14.25 3.27
C PHE A 49 4.18 14.96 3.37
N LEU A 50 3.91 15.64 4.49
CA LEU A 50 2.69 16.43 4.65
C LEU A 50 2.67 17.70 3.78
N ALA A 51 3.85 18.24 3.44
CA ALA A 51 3.98 19.40 2.56
C ALA A 51 3.73 19.07 1.07
N LEU A 52 3.74 17.79 0.68
CA LEU A 52 3.35 17.39 -0.68
C LEU A 52 1.87 17.69 -0.94
N PRO A 53 1.45 17.82 -2.23
CA PRO A 53 0.05 17.93 -2.59
C PRO A 53 -0.79 16.82 -1.96
N GLN A 54 -1.69 17.23 -1.06
CA GLN A 54 -2.62 16.33 -0.38
C GLN A 54 -3.85 16.08 -1.25
N ALA A 55 -4.41 14.89 -1.16
CA ALA A 55 -5.63 14.50 -1.82
C ALA A 55 -6.54 13.73 -0.86
N GLU A 56 -7.83 13.80 -1.15
CA GLU A 56 -8.88 13.04 -0.49
C GLU A 56 -9.49 12.07 -1.50
N ASP A 57 -9.89 10.90 -1.02
CA ASP A 57 -10.49 9.85 -1.84
C ASP A 57 -11.53 9.09 -1.02
N VAL A 58 -12.58 8.62 -1.70
CA VAL A 58 -13.56 7.71 -1.10
C VAL A 58 -13.51 6.42 -1.90
N SER A 59 -13.07 5.33 -1.26
CA SER A 59 -12.88 4.06 -1.93
C SER A 59 -13.36 2.88 -1.09
N ASP A 60 -13.75 1.82 -1.79
CA ASP A 60 -13.98 0.53 -1.16
C ASP A 60 -12.63 -0.15 -0.84
N PHE A 61 -12.64 -1.07 0.13
CA PHE A 61 -11.47 -1.79 0.59
C PHE A 61 -11.80 -3.29 0.65
N HIS A 62 -11.09 -4.10 -0.14
CA HIS A 62 -11.40 -5.52 -0.32
C HIS A 62 -10.32 -6.41 0.29
N CYS A 63 -10.66 -7.21 1.30
CA CYS A 63 -9.72 -8.12 1.92
C CYS A 63 -9.79 -9.52 1.32
N VAL A 64 -8.63 -10.15 1.18
CA VAL A 64 -8.50 -11.55 0.73
C VAL A 64 -9.23 -12.53 1.64
N THR A 65 -9.44 -12.20 2.91
CA THR A 65 -10.16 -13.04 3.87
C THR A 65 -11.68 -12.82 3.79
N THR A 66 -12.21 -12.70 2.57
CA THR A 66 -13.66 -12.66 2.24
C THR A 66 -14.48 -11.45 2.69
N TRP A 67 -13.89 -10.36 3.22
CA TRP A 67 -14.67 -9.17 3.61
C TRP A 67 -14.31 -7.91 2.82
N SER A 68 -15.31 -7.06 2.58
CA SER A 68 -15.17 -5.75 1.94
C SER A 68 -15.77 -4.66 2.82
N ARG A 69 -15.09 -3.52 2.95
CA ARG A 69 -15.62 -2.32 3.61
C ARG A 69 -15.82 -1.22 2.58
N TYR A 70 -16.99 -0.62 2.56
CA TYR A 70 -17.34 0.43 1.60
C TYR A 70 -17.03 1.83 2.09
N ASP A 71 -16.92 2.75 1.14
CA ASP A 71 -16.95 4.20 1.37
C ASP A 71 -15.96 4.67 2.46
N ASN A 72 -14.71 4.20 2.38
CA ASN A 72 -13.67 4.63 3.31
C ASN A 72 -13.16 6.01 2.88
N HIS A 73 -13.23 6.98 3.79
CA HIS A 73 -12.71 8.32 3.56
C HIS A 73 -11.21 8.36 3.87
N TRP A 74 -10.40 8.58 2.83
CA TRP A 74 -8.95 8.62 2.92
C TRP A 74 -8.43 10.04 2.70
N ARG A 75 -7.33 10.36 3.39
CA ARG A 75 -6.51 11.53 3.06
C ARG A 75 -5.02 11.21 3.13
N GLY A 76 -4.28 11.72 2.13
CA GLY A 76 -2.84 11.55 2.02
C GLY A 76 -2.29 12.06 0.70
N VAL A 77 -1.21 11.45 0.22
CA VAL A 77 -0.52 11.84 -1.02
C VAL A 77 -0.81 10.80 -2.10
N ARG A 78 -1.24 11.22 -3.29
CA ARG A 78 -1.41 10.31 -4.44
C ARG A 78 -0.06 9.66 -4.77
N PHE A 79 -0.04 8.37 -5.05
CA PHE A 79 1.21 7.69 -5.43
C PHE A 79 1.82 8.34 -6.68
N ARG A 80 0.97 8.80 -7.61
CA ARG A 80 1.39 9.59 -8.79
C ARG A 80 2.27 10.79 -8.41
N THR A 81 1.92 11.56 -7.38
CA THR A 81 2.73 12.70 -6.91
C THR A 81 4.14 12.25 -6.50
N VAL A 82 4.24 11.13 -5.79
CA VAL A 82 5.54 10.55 -5.38
C VAL A 82 6.33 10.08 -6.60
N ALA A 83 5.66 9.43 -7.56
CA ALA A 83 6.29 8.99 -8.80
C ALA A 83 6.79 10.17 -9.64
N GLU A 84 5.99 11.23 -9.79
CA GLU A 84 6.38 12.46 -10.52
C GLU A 84 7.60 13.13 -9.89
N LEU A 85 7.69 13.18 -8.56
CA LEU A 85 8.89 13.64 -7.86
C LEU A 85 10.09 12.72 -8.15
N ALA A 86 9.88 11.40 -8.21
CA ALA A 86 10.96 10.44 -8.37
C ALA A 86 11.51 10.42 -9.80
N ILE A 87 10.68 10.72 -10.80
CA ILE A 87 11.01 10.65 -12.23
C ILE A 87 11.45 9.21 -12.58
N PRO A 88 10.52 8.24 -12.70
CA PRO A 88 10.85 6.86 -12.98
C PRO A 88 11.46 6.73 -14.37
N ARG A 89 12.50 5.91 -14.50
CA ARG A 89 13.11 5.62 -15.80
C ARG A 89 12.15 4.86 -16.70
N GLU A 90 12.37 4.93 -18.01
CA GLU A 90 11.51 4.27 -19.00
C GLU A 90 11.37 2.76 -18.77
N ASP A 91 12.43 2.12 -18.27
CA ASP A 91 12.47 0.70 -17.96
C ASP A 91 11.82 0.34 -16.61
N ALA A 92 11.46 1.29 -15.75
CA ALA A 92 10.73 1.02 -14.53
C ALA A 92 9.30 0.56 -14.83
N LYS A 93 8.97 -0.70 -14.47
CA LYS A 93 7.66 -1.32 -14.73
C LYS A 93 6.94 -1.77 -13.46
N PHE A 94 7.62 -1.83 -12.33
CA PHE A 94 7.09 -2.32 -11.05
C PHE A 94 7.55 -1.43 -9.90
N VAL A 95 6.83 -1.50 -8.79
CA VAL A 95 7.24 -0.91 -7.52
C VAL A 95 7.22 -1.98 -6.44
N LEU A 96 8.21 -1.95 -5.56
CA LEU A 96 8.28 -2.77 -4.36
C LEU A 96 8.22 -1.85 -3.14
N CYS A 97 7.12 -1.92 -2.42
CA CYS A 97 6.91 -1.20 -1.18
C CYS A 97 7.38 -2.05 -0.01
N THR A 98 8.10 -1.45 0.94
CA THR A 98 8.57 -2.13 2.16
C THR A 98 8.00 -1.44 3.40
N GLY A 99 7.49 -2.23 4.33
CA GLY A 99 7.00 -1.78 5.63
C GLY A 99 8.09 -1.64 6.69
N TYR A 100 7.73 -1.02 7.82
CA TYR A 100 8.50 -1.06 9.07
C TYR A 100 8.31 -2.39 9.82
N ASP A 101 7.27 -3.16 9.50
CA ASP A 101 7.02 -4.46 10.09
C ASP A 101 7.80 -5.59 9.39
N PHE A 102 7.91 -6.70 10.11
CA PHE A 102 8.63 -7.89 9.68
C PHE A 102 7.97 -9.13 10.27
N MET A 103 8.22 -10.27 9.65
CA MET A 103 7.70 -11.54 10.12
C MET A 103 8.28 -11.86 11.51
N PRO A 104 7.43 -12.06 12.55
CA PRO A 104 7.88 -12.29 13.91
C PRO A 104 8.87 -13.45 14.02
N GLY A 105 9.86 -13.31 14.89
CA GLY A 105 10.93 -14.29 15.05
C GLY A 105 11.94 -14.33 13.89
N THR A 106 11.82 -13.43 12.91
CA THR A 106 12.77 -13.29 11.81
C THR A 106 13.08 -11.81 11.53
N HIS A 107 13.93 -11.55 10.55
CA HIS A 107 14.19 -10.21 10.02
C HIS A 107 13.66 -10.03 8.59
N ILE A 108 12.71 -10.88 8.15
CA ILE A 108 12.13 -10.78 6.81
C ILE A 108 11.09 -9.64 6.82
N PRO A 109 11.32 -8.54 6.09
CA PRO A 109 10.39 -7.41 6.09
C PRO A 109 9.09 -7.74 5.36
N TYR A 110 8.01 -7.06 5.73
CA TYR A 110 6.82 -7.05 4.89
C TYR A 110 7.11 -6.27 3.61
N THR A 111 6.83 -6.88 2.46
CA THR A 111 7.02 -6.27 1.15
C THR A 111 5.81 -6.52 0.27
N VAL A 112 5.52 -5.56 -0.60
CA VAL A 112 4.38 -5.59 -1.51
C VAL A 112 4.83 -5.16 -2.89
N ASN A 113 4.53 -5.97 -3.90
CA ASN A 113 4.83 -5.65 -5.29
C ASN A 113 3.57 -5.26 -6.06
N VAL A 114 3.67 -4.18 -6.84
CA VAL A 114 2.58 -3.68 -7.69
C VAL A 114 3.16 -3.27 -9.04
N PRO A 115 2.51 -3.59 -10.19
CA PRO A 115 2.89 -3.01 -11.47
C PRO A 115 2.81 -1.47 -11.41
N LEU A 116 3.81 -0.78 -11.94
CA LEU A 116 3.88 0.69 -11.88
C LEU A 116 2.62 1.32 -12.49
N ALA A 117 2.12 0.77 -13.60
CA ALA A 117 0.90 1.21 -14.27
C ALA A 117 -0.34 1.15 -13.36
N ARG A 118 -0.38 0.23 -12.39
CA ARG A 118 -1.44 0.13 -11.37
C ARG A 118 -1.17 1.04 -10.19
N ALA A 119 0.09 1.22 -9.81
CA ALA A 119 0.47 2.11 -8.71
C ALA A 119 0.20 3.59 -9.02
N VAL A 120 0.31 4.02 -10.28
CA VAL A 120 0.02 5.42 -10.69
C VAL A 120 -1.45 5.67 -11.07
N ASP A 121 -2.33 4.71 -10.80
CA ASP A 121 -3.77 4.88 -10.98
C ASP A 121 -4.30 6.00 -10.06
N THR A 122 -5.43 6.59 -10.43
CA THR A 122 -5.90 7.82 -9.80
C THR A 122 -6.28 7.65 -8.34
N ASP A 123 -6.66 6.45 -7.92
CA ASP A 123 -7.19 6.07 -6.60
C ASP A 123 -6.14 5.43 -5.67
N VAL A 124 -4.87 5.42 -6.06
CA VAL A 124 -3.77 4.90 -5.22
C VAL A 124 -3.13 6.01 -4.42
N LEU A 125 -3.11 5.85 -3.10
CA LEU A 125 -2.59 6.86 -2.16
C LEU A 125 -1.64 6.23 -1.12
N LEU A 126 -0.71 7.05 -0.65
CA LEU A 126 -0.06 6.92 0.65
C LEU A 126 -0.87 7.73 1.66
N VAL A 127 -1.64 7.07 2.51
CA VAL A 127 -2.63 7.69 3.41
C VAL A 127 -2.12 7.78 4.83
N HIS A 128 -2.43 8.91 5.48
CA HIS A 128 -2.12 9.17 6.88
C HIS A 128 -3.37 9.46 7.73
N THR A 129 -4.52 9.64 7.09
CA THR A 129 -5.80 9.96 7.73
C THR A 129 -6.88 9.02 7.19
N TRP A 130 -7.77 8.56 8.08
CA TRP A 130 -8.94 7.74 7.77
C TRP A 130 -10.14 8.25 8.57
N GLU A 131 -11.27 8.47 7.91
CA GLU A 131 -12.52 8.97 8.52
C GLU A 131 -12.33 10.29 9.30
N GLY A 132 -11.49 11.19 8.77
CA GLY A 132 -11.20 12.49 9.39
C GLY A 132 -10.18 12.46 10.54
N GLU A 133 -9.77 11.27 10.97
CA GLU A 133 -8.86 11.07 12.10
C GLU A 133 -7.49 10.53 11.64
N PRO A 134 -6.40 10.75 12.41
CA PRO A 134 -5.12 10.13 12.14
C PRO A 134 -5.24 8.61 12.01
N LEU A 135 -4.54 8.03 11.03
CA LEU A 135 -4.59 6.60 10.73
C LEU A 135 -4.18 5.80 11.98
N PRO A 136 -5.04 4.90 12.51
CA PRO A 136 -4.69 4.14 13.71
C PRO A 136 -3.49 3.22 13.47
N ARG A 137 -2.65 3.04 14.49
CA ARG A 137 -1.43 2.20 14.42
C ARG A 137 -1.71 0.81 13.83
N GLN A 138 -2.72 0.10 14.34
CA GLN A 138 -3.10 -1.25 13.86
C GLN A 138 -3.49 -1.31 12.38
N HIS A 139 -3.90 -0.18 11.80
CA HIS A 139 -4.26 -0.06 10.40
C HIS A 139 -3.12 0.44 9.51
N GLY A 140 -1.91 0.62 10.08
CA GLY A 140 -0.71 1.03 9.36
C GLY A 140 -0.26 2.46 9.65
N GLY A 141 -0.83 3.12 10.66
CA GLY A 141 -0.40 4.46 11.09
C GLY A 141 1.08 4.50 11.48
N PRO A 142 1.84 5.53 11.08
CA PRO A 142 1.33 6.82 10.58
C PRO A 142 1.05 6.88 9.08
N CYS A 143 1.56 5.94 8.28
CA CYS A 143 1.38 5.96 6.83
C CYS A 143 1.27 4.55 6.23
N ARG A 144 0.28 4.35 5.37
CA ARG A 144 0.12 3.12 4.57
C ARG A 144 -0.14 3.44 3.11
N MET A 145 0.12 2.49 2.23
CA MET A 145 -0.43 2.51 0.88
C MET A 145 -1.83 1.87 0.85
N ILE A 146 -2.72 2.42 0.03
CA ILE A 146 -3.98 1.81 -0.38
C ILE A 146 -3.99 1.62 -1.90
N THR A 147 -4.56 0.50 -2.36
CA THR A 147 -4.69 0.13 -3.77
C THR A 147 -6.13 -0.40 -4.01
N PRO A 148 -7.14 0.49 -4.11
CA PRO A 148 -8.54 0.10 -3.96
C PRO A 148 -9.04 -0.98 -4.92
N LYS A 149 -8.48 -1.02 -6.13
CA LYS A 149 -8.81 -2.01 -7.17
C LYS A 149 -8.16 -3.39 -6.96
N LEU A 150 -7.29 -3.55 -5.97
CA LEU A 150 -6.60 -4.79 -5.64
C LEU A 150 -7.00 -5.29 -4.25
N TYR A 151 -6.76 -6.57 -3.95
CA TYR A 151 -6.89 -7.05 -2.59
C TYR A 151 -5.91 -6.35 -1.64
N ALA A 152 -6.39 -6.10 -0.43
CA ALA A 152 -5.76 -5.26 0.58
C ALA A 152 -4.32 -5.60 0.97
N TRP A 153 -3.84 -6.83 0.72
CA TRP A 153 -2.43 -7.16 0.98
C TRP A 153 -1.48 -6.39 0.05
N LYS A 154 -1.98 -5.92 -1.10
CA LYS A 154 -1.29 -5.02 -2.02
C LYS A 154 -1.19 -3.57 -1.53
N GLY A 155 -1.65 -3.26 -0.32
CA GLY A 155 -1.44 -1.96 0.33
C GLY A 155 -0.55 -2.10 1.56
N ALA A 156 0.74 -1.75 1.43
CA ALA A 156 1.72 -1.86 2.51
C ALA A 156 1.35 -0.98 3.72
N LYS A 157 1.23 -1.59 4.90
CA LYS A 157 1.13 -0.86 6.18
C LYS A 157 2.50 -0.34 6.60
N TRP A 158 2.52 0.73 7.40
CA TRP A 158 3.74 1.32 7.96
C TRP A 158 4.84 1.47 6.89
N ILE A 159 4.49 2.06 5.75
CA ILE A 159 5.40 2.10 4.61
C ILE A 159 6.61 2.98 4.92
N ARG A 160 7.79 2.48 4.55
CA ARG A 160 9.07 3.19 4.75
C ARG A 160 9.92 3.30 3.49
N LYS A 161 9.67 2.46 2.49
CA LYS A 161 10.47 2.44 1.26
C LYS A 161 9.65 2.07 0.04
N ILE A 162 9.94 2.72 -1.09
CA ILE A 162 9.41 2.41 -2.42
C ILE A 162 10.59 2.30 -3.38
N ASP A 163 10.82 1.10 -3.93
CA ASP A 163 11.82 0.86 -4.97
C ASP A 163 11.12 0.68 -6.34
N PHE A 164 11.51 1.45 -7.35
CA PHE A 164 11.09 1.27 -8.73
C PHE A 164 11.98 0.22 -9.42
N LEU A 165 11.38 -0.74 -10.12
CA LEU A 165 12.06 -1.94 -10.63
C LEU A 165 11.67 -2.21 -12.09
N ALA A 166 12.61 -2.78 -12.86
CA ALA A 166 12.36 -3.14 -14.27
C ALA A 166 11.58 -4.46 -14.40
N LYS A 167 11.83 -5.38 -13.48
CA LYS A 167 11.18 -6.69 -13.44
C LYS A 167 10.41 -6.83 -12.14
N ASP A 168 9.35 -7.61 -12.21
CA ASP A 168 8.57 -7.93 -11.03
C ASP A 168 9.45 -8.67 -10.00
N LYS A 169 9.23 -8.36 -8.73
CA LYS A 169 9.82 -9.04 -7.59
C LYS A 169 8.70 -9.34 -6.62
N LYS A 170 8.35 -10.62 -6.49
CA LYS A 170 7.28 -11.08 -5.58
C LYS A 170 7.46 -10.52 -4.17
N GLY A 171 6.37 -9.99 -3.61
CA GLY A 171 6.29 -9.52 -2.24
C GLY A 171 6.14 -10.66 -1.22
N PHE A 172 5.80 -10.29 0.00
CA PHE A 172 5.77 -11.19 1.15
C PHE A 172 4.76 -12.32 0.98
N TRP A 173 3.55 -12.01 0.50
CA TRP A 173 2.47 -12.99 0.37
C TRP A 173 2.58 -13.78 -0.94
N GLU A 174 3.10 -13.18 -2.00
CA GLU A 174 3.24 -13.79 -3.33
C GLU A 174 4.26 -14.93 -3.33
N VAL A 175 5.33 -14.82 -2.52
CA VAL A 175 6.26 -15.94 -2.29
C VAL A 175 5.69 -17.03 -1.38
N ARG A 176 4.51 -16.79 -0.77
CA ARG A 176 3.80 -17.71 0.15
C ARG A 176 2.47 -18.20 -0.41
N GLY A 177 2.33 -18.19 -1.74
CA GLY A 177 1.19 -18.80 -2.42
C GLY A 177 0.00 -17.86 -2.68
N TYR A 178 0.11 -16.57 -2.39
CA TYR A 178 -0.91 -15.60 -2.81
C TYR A 178 -0.73 -15.24 -4.28
N SER A 179 -1.84 -14.86 -4.92
CA SER A 179 -1.80 -14.43 -6.32
C SER A 179 -0.93 -13.20 -6.50
N ASN A 180 -0.28 -13.10 -7.66
CA ASN A 180 0.48 -11.92 -7.99
C ASN A 180 -0.41 -10.74 -8.44
N SER A 181 -1.53 -11.03 -9.09
CA SER A 181 -2.43 -9.99 -9.65
C SER A 181 -3.32 -9.39 -8.56
N ALA A 182 -3.78 -10.21 -7.62
CA ALA A 182 -4.62 -9.81 -6.49
C ALA A 182 -5.95 -9.14 -6.88
N GLU A 183 -6.53 -9.50 -8.03
CA GLU A 183 -7.75 -8.88 -8.54
C GLU A 183 -9.03 -9.39 -7.84
N PRO A 184 -9.76 -8.54 -7.08
CA PRO A 184 -10.89 -8.99 -6.26
C PRO A 184 -12.06 -9.55 -7.05
N TRP A 185 -12.34 -8.98 -8.23
CA TRP A 185 -13.49 -9.35 -9.05
C TRP A 185 -13.33 -10.69 -9.77
N PHE A 186 -12.09 -11.15 -9.94
CA PHE A 186 -11.79 -12.48 -10.46
C PHE A 186 -11.64 -13.53 -9.36
N ASN A 187 -11.84 -13.14 -8.10
CA ASN A 187 -11.58 -13.98 -6.92
C ASN A 187 -10.13 -14.52 -6.92
N ASP A 188 -9.18 -13.73 -7.41
CA ASP A 188 -7.80 -14.15 -7.64
C ASP A 188 -6.95 -14.02 -6.36
N ARG A 189 -7.12 -14.99 -5.45
CA ARG A 189 -6.52 -14.95 -4.10
C ARG A 189 -5.18 -15.67 -4.02
N TYR A 190 -5.05 -16.79 -4.72
CA TYR A 190 -3.95 -17.72 -4.56
C TYR A 190 -3.25 -17.98 -5.90
N ALA A 191 -1.95 -18.18 -5.85
CA ALA A 191 -1.20 -18.64 -7.00
C ALA A 191 -1.69 -20.03 -7.42
N THR A 192 -1.73 -20.26 -8.73
CA THR A 192 -1.98 -21.58 -9.32
C THR A 192 -0.69 -22.39 -9.40
#